data_AF-A0AB33JM40-F1
#
_entry.id   AF-A0AB33JM40-F1
#
_cell.length_a   1.000
_cell.length_b   1.000
_cell.length_c   1.000
_cell.angle_alpha   90.00
_cell.angle_beta   90.00
_cell.angle_gamma   90.00
#
_symmetry.space_group_name_H-M   'P 1'
#
loop_
_entity.id
_entity.type
_entity.pdbx_description
1 polymer ?
#
loop_
_entity_poly.entity_id
_entity_poly.type
_entity_poly.pdbx_seq_one_letter_code
_entity_poly.pdbx_strand_id
1 'polypeptide(L)' 'METIRQDGKIILHGNDGISIKMIFKNLTGKNFQGREYADYIRHIAIGSMGFTPGSIEFCRDGDVIDTGTIPNV' A
#
# COMPACT_ATOMS: atom_id res chain seq x y z
N MET A 1 -7.50 -13.31 -5.86
CA MET A 1 -6.14 -12.83 -5.52
C MET A 1 -6.17 -11.32 -5.38
N GLU A 2 -5.61 -10.78 -4.30
CA GLU A 2 -5.49 -9.33 -4.10
C GLU A 2 -4.03 -8.91 -4.17
N THR A 3 -3.76 -7.74 -4.77
CA THR A 3 -2.40 -7.20 -4.90
C THR A 3 -2.36 -5.70 -4.68
N ILE A 4 -1.23 -5.21 -4.16
CA ILE A 4 -0.88 -3.79 -4.25
C ILE A 4 0.25 -3.66 -5.26
N ARG A 5 0.04 -2.83 -6.27
CA ARG A 5 1.01 -2.57 -7.33
C ARG A 5 1.55 -1.16 -7.24
N GLN A 6 2.80 -1.00 -7.67
CA GLN A 6 3.44 0.29 -7.89
C GLN A 6 4.23 0.22 -9.19
N ASP A 7 4.05 1.23 -10.06
CA ASP A 7 4.69 1.28 -11.39
C ASP A 7 4.48 -0.01 -12.20
N GLY A 8 3.26 -0.55 -12.13
CA GLY A 8 2.87 -1.79 -12.82
C GLY A 8 3.41 -3.08 -12.19
N LYS A 9 4.28 -3.02 -11.17
CA LYS A 9 4.84 -4.20 -10.47
C LYS A 9 4.03 -4.54 -9.23
N ILE A 10 3.83 -5.83 -8.98
CA ILE A 10 3.21 -6.31 -7.72
C ILE A 10 4.25 -6.18 -6.61
N ILE A 11 3.95 -5.39 -5.58
CA ILE A 11 4.80 -5.25 -4.38
C ILE A 11 4.32 -6.20 -3.28
N LEU A 12 3.00 -6.25 -3.06
CA LEU A 12 2.37 -7.14 -2.08
C LEU A 12 1.23 -7.92 -2.73
N HIS A 13 1.05 -9.17 -2.31
CA HIS A 13 -0.06 -10.01 -2.73
C HIS A 13 -0.57 -10.90 -1.60
N GLY A 14 -1.85 -11.29 -1.68
CA GLY A 14 -2.49 -12.12 -0.67
C GLY A 14 -3.84 -12.66 -1.15
N ASN A 15 -4.34 -13.69 -0.49
CA ASN A 15 -5.55 -14.41 -0.89
C ASN A 15 -6.61 -14.50 0.22
N ASP A 16 -6.37 -13.91 1.39
CA ASP A 16 -7.30 -13.95 2.53
C ASP A 16 -8.45 -12.93 2.43
N GLY A 17 -8.41 -12.02 1.46
CA GLY A 17 -9.42 -10.99 1.22
C GLY A 17 -9.49 -9.88 2.27
N ILE A 18 -8.57 -9.87 3.23
CA ILE A 18 -8.58 -8.95 4.38
C ILE A 18 -7.26 -8.18 4.47
N SER A 19 -6.13 -8.88 4.47
CA SER A 19 -4.84 -8.30 4.83
C SER A 19 -4.35 -7.27 3.82
N ILE A 20 -4.48 -7.56 2.52
CA ILE A 20 -4.01 -6.64 1.47
C ILE A 20 -4.81 -5.35 1.48
N LYS A 21 -6.14 -5.44 1.60
CA LYS A 21 -7.00 -4.27 1.75
C LYS A 21 -6.65 -3.45 2.99
N MET A 22 -6.34 -4.10 4.11
CA MET A 22 -5.95 -3.42 5.34
C MET A 22 -4.61 -2.68 5.17
N ILE A 23 -3.61 -3.33 4.60
CA ILE A 23 -2.30 -2.72 4.33
C ILE A 23 -2.45 -1.54 3.38
N PHE A 24 -3.25 -1.66 2.32
CA PHE A 24 -3.51 -0.55 1.40
C PHE A 24 -4.10 0.69 2.10
N LYS A 25 -5.03 0.48 3.03
CA LYS A 25 -5.58 1.58 3.85
C LYS A 25 -4.55 2.18 4.80
N ASN A 26 -3.61 1.40 5.31
CA ASN A 26 -2.49 1.91 6.11
C ASN A 26 -1.57 2.77 5.25
N LEU A 27 -1.17 2.28 4.06
CA LEU A 27 -0.28 2.98 3.12
C LEU A 27 -0.86 4.30 2.60
N THR A 28 -2.19 4.44 2.61
CA THR A 28 -2.90 5.64 2.15
C THR A 28 -3.40 6.53 3.29
N GLY A 29 -2.98 6.27 4.53
CA GLY A 29 -3.36 7.09 5.69
C GLY A 29 -4.86 7.04 6.05
N LYS A 30 -5.60 6.04 5.55
CA LYS A 30 -7.04 5.88 5.81
C LYS A 30 -7.31 5.24 7.18
N ASN A 31 -6.41 4.38 7.68
CA ASN A 31 -6.59 3.68 8.96
C ASN A 31 -5.98 4.42 10.16
N PHE A 32 -4.85 5.12 9.98
CA PHE A 32 -4.21 5.93 11.01
C PHE A 32 -3.41 7.06 10.34
N GLN A 33 -3.12 8.12 11.10
CA GLN A 33 -2.54 9.37 10.62
C GLN A 33 -1.52 9.94 11.61
N GLY A 34 -0.89 11.06 11.27
CA GLY A 34 0.06 11.75 12.14
C GLY A 34 1.41 11.04 12.23
N ARG A 35 2.05 11.08 13.41
CA ARG A 35 3.42 10.57 13.60
C ARG A 35 3.54 9.07 13.35
N GLU A 36 2.59 8.28 13.85
CA GLU A 36 2.59 6.83 13.63
C GLU A 36 2.52 6.48 12.15
N TYR A 37 1.71 7.22 11.39
CA TYR A 37 1.63 7.07 9.94
C TYR A 37 2.95 7.44 9.25
N ALA A 38 3.56 8.57 9.62
CA ALA A 38 4.85 8.96 9.06
C ALA A 38 5.94 7.91 9.35
N ASP A 39 6.01 7.41 10.59
CA ASP A 39 6.96 6.37 11.00
C ASP A 39 6.72 5.06 10.25
N TYR A 40 5.45 4.66 10.06
CA TYR A 40 5.08 3.49 9.27
C TYR A 40 5.51 3.62 7.81
N ILE A 41 5.23 4.75 7.17
CA ILE A 41 5.63 4.97 5.77
C ILE A 41 7.15 4.94 5.64
N ARG A 42 7.87 5.66 6.50
CA ARG A 42 9.32 5.80 6.42
C ARG A 42 10.05 4.49 6.68
N HIS A 43 9.71 3.81 7.77
CA HIS A 43 10.49 2.66 8.24
C HIS A 43 9.98 1.32 7.71
N ILE A 44 8.66 1.21 7.49
CA ILE A 44 8.04 -0.05 7.09
C ILE A 44 7.74 -0.07 5.60
N ALA A 45 6.93 0.86 5.09
CA ALA A 45 6.51 0.84 3.68
C ALA A 45 7.70 1.05 2.74
N ILE A 46 8.44 2.15 2.91
CA ILE A 46 9.61 2.49 2.09
C ILE A 46 10.84 1.70 2.54
N GLY A 47 11.10 1.66 3.84
CA GLY A 47 12.31 1.06 4.38
C GLY A 47 12.39 -0.47 4.25
N SER A 48 11.26 -1.19 4.25
CA SER A 48 11.26 -2.66 4.34
C SER A 48 10.39 -3.35 3.29
N MET A 49 9.20 -2.83 2.97
CA MET A 49 8.25 -3.51 2.07
C MET A 49 8.57 -3.32 0.59
N GLY A 50 9.46 -2.38 0.24
CA GLY A 50 9.88 -2.14 -1.15
C GLY A 50 9.00 -1.16 -1.92
N PHE A 51 8.18 -0.37 -1.22
CA PHE A 51 7.48 0.75 -1.84
C PHE A 51 8.38 1.98 -1.98
N THR A 52 7.99 2.88 -2.87
CA THR A 52 8.54 4.23 -2.98
C THR A 52 7.43 5.26 -2.81
N PRO A 53 7.75 6.54 -2.54
CA PRO A 53 6.77 7.61 -2.69
C PRO A 53 6.17 7.60 -4.11
N GLY A 54 4.86 7.83 -4.22
CA GLY A 54 4.17 7.83 -5.50
C GLY A 54 2.85 7.06 -5.49
N SER A 55 2.28 6.88 -6.68
CA SER A 55 0.99 6.22 -6.86
C SER A 55 1.09 4.71 -6.65
N ILE A 56 0.05 4.15 -6.04
CA ILE A 56 -0.12 2.71 -5.88
C ILE A 56 -1.54 2.29 -6.28
N GLU A 57 -1.68 1.06 -6.73
CA GLU A 57 -2.93 0.48 -7.20
C GLU A 57 -3.31 -0.70 -6.32
N PHE A 58 -4.54 -0.73 -5.81
CA PHE A 58 -5.11 -1.92 -5.20
C PHE A 58 -5.88 -2.69 -6.27
N CYS A 59 -5.46 -3.92 -6.52
CA CYS A 59 -6.09 -4.78 -7.53
C CYS A 59 -6.69 -6.03 -6.92
N ARG A 60 -7.76 -6.52 -7.54
CA ARG A 60 -8.38 -7.81 -7.24
C ARG A 60 -8.57 -8.59 -8.53
N ASP A 61 -8.04 -9.80 -8.57
CA ASP A 61 -8.07 -10.72 -9.72
C ASP A 61 -7.52 -10.09 -11.03
N GLY A 62 -6.57 -9.15 -10.88
CA GLY A 62 -5.91 -8.46 -11.99
C GLY A 62 -6.49 -7.07 -12.29
N ASP A 63 -7.71 -6.79 -11.86
CA ASP A 63 -8.39 -5.51 -12.10
C ASP A 63 -8.08 -4.49 -11.00
N VAL A 64 -7.78 -3.25 -11.39
CA VAL A 64 -7.60 -2.13 -10.46
C VAL A 64 -8.95 -1.73 -9.88
N ILE A 65 -9.07 -1.79 -8.55
CA ILE A 65 -10.31 -1.47 -7.83
C ILE A 65 -10.22 -0.22 -6.96
N ASP A 66 -9.02 0.22 -6.58
CA ASP A 66 -8.78 1.50 -5.91
C ASP A 66 -7.35 2.00 -6.22
N THR A 67 -7.11 3.30 -6.07
CA THR A 67 -5.79 3.92 -6.22
C THR A 67 -5.45 4.78 -5.01
N GLY A 68 -4.16 4.93 -4.73
CA GLY A 68 -3.64 5.61 -3.56
C GLY A 68 -2.33 6.31 -3.87
N THR A 69 -1.86 7.13 -2.93
CA THR A 69 -0.55 7.78 -3.02
C THR A 69 0.19 7.61 -1.70
N ILE A 70 1.41 7.11 -1.78
CA ILE A 70 2.37 7.10 -0.68
C ILE A 70 3.10 8.44 -0.69
N PRO A 71 3.05 9.23 0.40
CA PRO A 71 3.72 10.52 0.47
C PRO A 71 5.23 10.36 0.58
N ASN A 72 5.95 11.43 0.26
CA ASN A 72 7.38 11.55 0.55
C ASN A 72 7.55 12.13 1.96
N VAL A 73 7.95 11.29 2.93
CA VAL A 73 8.05 11.62 4.38
C VAL A 73 9.42 11.33 4.96
#